data_AF-A0A162R2Y4-F1
#
_entry.id   AF-A0A162R2Y4-F1
#
_cell.length_a   1.000
_cell.length_b   1.000
_cell.length_c   1.000
_cell.angle_alpha   90.00
_cell.angle_beta   90.00
_cell.angle_gamma   90.00
#
_symmetry.space_group_name_H-M   'P 1'
#
loop_
_entity.id
_entity.type
_entity.pdbx_description
1 polymer ?
#
loop_
_entity_poly.entity_id
_entity_poly.type
_entity_poly.pdbx_seq_one_letter_code
_entity_poly.pdbx_strand_id
1 'polypeptide(L)'
;MSRYIKEFERWNVTDVVRCCEATYSQTLLNQHGIQVHDWTFSDGAPPPKCVIDEWLDLIEVRFKHSDKDTDDHFYNVLDKQQQPCIAAHCVAGLGRAPVLVAIALIEEGMEPLDSIAFIRSLRKGSINNRQLKYLENYKRRKRSSVSCCIS
;
A
#
# COMPACT_ATOMS: atom_id res chain seq x y z
N MET A 1 -21.40 -2.27 -3.75
CA MET A 1 -20.26 -2.23 -4.70
C MET A 1 -20.26 -0.99 -5.59
N SER A 2 -21.37 -0.62 -6.24
CA SER A 2 -21.44 0.55 -7.14
C SER A 2 -21.02 1.90 -6.52
N ARG A 3 -21.25 2.11 -5.22
CA ARG A 3 -20.77 3.31 -4.51
C ARG A 3 -19.24 3.34 -4.33
N TYR A 4 -18.60 2.19 -4.13
CA TYR A 4 -17.14 2.11 -3.97
C TYR A 4 -16.41 2.39 -5.28
N ILE A 5 -16.98 1.95 -6.40
CA ILE A 5 -16.41 2.20 -7.74
C ILE A 5 -16.33 3.70 -8.02
N LYS A 6 -17.40 4.46 -7.73
CA LYS A 6 -17.38 5.92 -7.90
C LYS A 6 -16.31 6.61 -7.07
N GLU A 7 -16.10 6.14 -5.83
CA GLU A 7 -15.02 6.67 -5.00
C GLU A 7 -13.65 6.25 -5.55
N PHE A 8 -13.49 5.00 -6.01
CA PHE A 8 -12.26 4.53 -6.62
C PHE A 8 -11.91 5.31 -7.89
N GLU A 9 -12.88 5.57 -8.76
CA GLU A 9 -12.71 6.42 -9.94
C GLU A 9 -12.34 7.86 -9.54
N ARG A 10 -13.01 8.42 -8.51
CA ARG A 10 -12.72 9.77 -8.00
C ARG A 10 -11.29 9.92 -7.48
N TRP A 11 -10.76 8.89 -6.84
CA TRP A 11 -9.39 8.88 -6.30
C TRP A 11 -8.36 8.28 -7.27
N ASN A 12 -8.76 7.99 -8.51
CA ASN A 12 -7.92 7.35 -9.52
C ASN A 12 -7.25 6.06 -9.02
N VAL A 13 -8.02 5.22 -8.32
CA VAL A 13 -7.55 3.93 -7.81
C VAL A 13 -7.34 2.98 -8.98
N THR A 14 -6.09 2.52 -9.12
CA THR A 14 -5.67 1.58 -10.17
C THR A 14 -5.49 0.16 -9.63
N ASP A 15 -5.20 0.04 -8.33
CA ASP A 15 -5.03 -1.24 -7.65
C ASP A 15 -5.76 -1.28 -6.31
N VAL A 16 -6.33 -2.44 -5.98
CA VAL A 16 -6.95 -2.74 -4.69
C VAL A 16 -6.24 -3.91 -4.04
N VAL A 17 -5.62 -3.68 -2.89
CA VAL A 17 -4.98 -4.70 -2.06
C VAL A 17 -5.93 -5.16 -0.96
N ARG A 18 -6.22 -6.46 -0.94
CA ARG A 18 -7.08 -7.11 0.07
C ARG A 18 -6.20 -7.89 1.04
N CYS A 19 -6.10 -7.42 2.28
CA CYS A 19 -5.28 -8.07 3.33
C CYS A 19 -6.00 -9.22 4.08
N CYS A 20 -7.23 -9.51 3.68
CA CYS A 20 -8.20 -10.36 4.37
C CYS A 20 -8.97 -11.17 3.34
N GLU A 21 -9.64 -12.26 3.76
CA GLU A 21 -10.38 -13.13 2.84
C GLU A 21 -11.37 -12.34 1.98
N ALA A 22 -11.47 -12.72 0.70
CA ALA A 22 -12.31 -12.04 -0.26
C ALA A 22 -13.80 -12.22 0.09
N THR A 23 -14.47 -11.11 0.38
CA THR A 23 -15.92 -11.08 0.67
C THR A 23 -16.76 -10.66 -0.54
N TYR A 24 -16.12 -10.30 -1.65
CA TYR A 24 -16.77 -9.89 -2.90
C TYR A 24 -15.93 -10.28 -4.12
N SER A 25 -16.59 -10.45 -5.27
CA SER A 25 -15.92 -10.78 -6.52
C SER A 25 -15.11 -9.59 -7.07
N GLN A 26 -13.91 -9.88 -7.56
CA GLN A 26 -13.04 -8.92 -8.25
C GLN A 26 -13.51 -8.57 -9.67
N THR A 27 -14.44 -9.33 -10.26
CA THR A 27 -14.88 -9.15 -11.65
C THR A 27 -15.28 -7.71 -11.95
N LEU A 28 -16.03 -7.08 -11.05
CA LEU A 28 -16.53 -5.72 -11.26
C LEU A 28 -15.41 -4.67 -11.13
N LEU A 29 -14.40 -4.90 -10.28
CA LEU A 29 -13.24 -4.01 -10.20
C LEU A 29 -12.37 -4.13 -11.47
N ASN A 30 -12.12 -5.36 -11.91
CA ASN A 30 -11.35 -5.62 -13.13
C ASN A 30 -12.04 -5.03 -14.38
N GLN A 31 -13.38 -5.05 -14.44
CA GLN A 31 -14.14 -4.42 -15.52
C GLN A 31 -13.96 -2.90 -15.59
N HIS A 32 -13.68 -2.26 -14.45
CA HIS A 32 -13.35 -0.83 -14.36
C HIS A 32 -11.84 -0.57 -14.45
N GLY A 33 -11.04 -1.57 -14.87
CA GLY A 33 -9.58 -1.44 -15.00
C GLY A 33 -8.81 -1.46 -13.69
N ILE A 34 -9.46 -1.78 -12.57
CA ILE A 34 -8.85 -1.83 -11.24
C ILE A 34 -8.33 -3.24 -10.98
N GLN A 35 -7.02 -3.38 -10.80
CA GLN A 35 -6.41 -4.68 -10.49
C GLN A 35 -6.59 -5.02 -9.00
N VAL A 36 -6.86 -6.28 -8.69
CA VAL A 36 -7.09 -6.74 -7.32
C VAL A 36 -6.00 -7.71 -6.89
N HIS A 37 -5.39 -7.45 -5.74
CA HIS A 37 -4.29 -8.22 -5.17
C HIS A 37 -4.72 -8.83 -3.82
N ASP A 38 -4.70 -10.16 -3.73
CA ASP A 38 -5.12 -10.91 -2.54
C ASP A 38 -3.94 -11.34 -1.68
N TRP A 39 -3.50 -10.45 -0.79
CA TRP A 39 -2.35 -10.68 0.08
C TRP A 39 -2.79 -10.89 1.52
N THR A 40 -3.33 -12.08 1.78
CA THR A 40 -3.88 -12.41 3.10
C THR A 40 -2.78 -12.77 4.10
N PHE A 41 -2.91 -12.26 5.32
CA PHE A 41 -2.04 -12.62 6.44
C PHE A 41 -2.79 -12.50 7.77
N SER A 42 -2.33 -13.19 8.81
CA SER A 42 -3.06 -13.32 10.08
C SER A 42 -3.22 -11.99 10.84
N ASP A 43 -4.30 -11.88 11.62
CA ASP A 43 -4.59 -10.63 12.34
C ASP A 43 -3.56 -10.33 13.44
N GLY A 44 -3.13 -9.09 13.50
CA GLY A 44 -2.10 -8.63 14.44
C GLY A 44 -0.73 -9.29 14.30
N ALA A 45 -0.53 -10.15 13.30
CA ALA A 45 0.77 -10.65 12.92
C ALA A 45 1.45 -9.67 11.93
N PRO A 46 2.79 -9.67 11.89
CA PRO A 46 3.51 -8.96 10.83
C PRO A 46 3.20 -9.57 9.45
N PRO A 47 3.16 -8.76 8.37
CA PRO A 47 3.01 -9.29 7.02
C PRO A 47 4.17 -10.25 6.68
N PRO A 48 3.91 -11.38 5.99
CA PRO A 48 4.94 -12.26 5.47
C PRO A 48 5.91 -11.53 4.55
N LYS A 49 7.15 -12.01 4.46
CA LYS A 49 8.19 -11.38 3.63
C LYS A 49 7.75 -11.25 2.16
N CYS A 50 7.14 -12.30 1.60
CA CYS A 50 6.64 -12.30 0.22
C CYS A 50 5.60 -11.20 -0.03
N VAL A 51 4.64 -11.01 0.89
CA VAL A 51 3.63 -9.94 0.81
C VAL A 51 4.29 -8.56 0.83
N ILE A 52 5.34 -8.39 1.64
CA ILE A 52 6.09 -7.12 1.68
C ILE A 52 6.81 -6.90 0.35
N ASP A 53 7.46 -7.92 -0.19
CA ASP A 53 8.18 -7.81 -1.46
C ASP A 53 7.22 -7.47 -2.61
N GLU A 54 6.10 -8.18 -2.74
CA GLU A 54 5.05 -7.90 -3.75
C GLU A 54 4.43 -6.51 -3.57
N TRP A 55 4.21 -6.06 -2.33
CA TRP A 55 3.71 -4.72 -2.03
C TRP A 55 4.67 -3.61 -2.48
N LEU A 56 5.95 -3.76 -2.18
CA LEU A 56 6.96 -2.79 -2.57
C LEU A 56 7.14 -2.78 -4.10
N ASP A 57 7.15 -3.94 -4.74
CA ASP A 57 7.22 -4.04 -6.20
C ASP A 57 6.01 -3.35 -6.86
N LEU A 58 4.80 -3.54 -6.32
CA LEU A 58 3.60 -2.86 -6.82
C LEU A 58 3.71 -1.34 -6.71
N ILE A 59 4.16 -0.82 -5.56
CA ILE A 59 4.37 0.63 -5.36
C ILE A 59 5.31 1.17 -6.44
N GLU A 60 6.43 0.49 -6.70
CA GLU A 60 7.36 0.99 -7.69
C GLU A 60 6.82 0.97 -9.12
N VAL A 61 6.14 -0.11 -9.50
CA VAL A 61 5.51 -0.24 -10.81
C VAL A 61 4.47 0.87 -11.01
N ARG A 62 3.81 1.34 -9.95
CA ARG A 62 2.81 2.42 -10.07
C ARG A 62 3.38 3.82 -9.96
N PHE A 63 4.39 4.04 -9.13
CA PHE A 63 4.83 5.38 -8.75
C PHE A 63 6.22 5.79 -9.26
N LYS A 64 7.10 4.86 -9.66
CA LYS A 64 8.49 5.19 -10.08
C LYS A 64 8.71 5.34 -11.58
N HIS A 65 7.70 5.06 -12.41
CA HIS A 65 7.80 5.32 -13.85
C HIS A 65 7.64 6.80 -14.24
N SER A 66 7.33 7.67 -13.29
CA SER A 66 7.12 9.11 -13.50
C SER A 66 8.38 9.98 -13.45
N ASP A 67 9.52 9.46 -12.96
CA ASP A 67 10.71 10.29 -12.65
C ASP A 67 11.78 10.35 -13.76
N LYS A 68 11.53 9.78 -14.95
CA LYS A 68 12.56 9.75 -16.02
C LYS A 68 12.55 10.93 -16.99
N ASP A 69 11.57 11.82 -16.94
CA ASP A 69 11.53 13.02 -17.79
C ASP A 69 10.97 14.21 -17.01
N THR A 70 11.76 14.81 -16.11
CA THR A 70 12.05 16.26 -16.05
C THR A 70 12.79 16.63 -14.77
N ASP A 71 14.03 17.07 -14.94
CA ASP A 71 14.73 17.95 -14.00
C ASP A 71 14.01 19.30 -14.03
N ASP A 72 12.92 19.46 -13.27
CA ASP A 72 12.42 20.80 -12.97
C ASP A 72 11.81 20.86 -11.56
N HIS A 73 12.29 21.83 -10.80
CA HIS A 73 11.87 22.22 -9.46
C HIS A 73 10.49 22.91 -9.49
N PHE A 74 9.51 22.27 -10.14
CA PHE A 74 8.14 22.72 -10.22
C PHE A 74 7.22 21.51 -10.16
N TYR A 75 7.16 20.87 -8.98
CA TYR A 75 6.11 19.93 -8.61
C TYR A 75 4.75 20.57 -8.92
N ASN A 76 4.22 20.28 -10.11
CA ASN A 76 2.99 20.85 -10.62
C ASN A 76 1.85 20.42 -9.71
N VAL A 77 1.44 21.31 -8.81
CA VAL A 77 0.28 21.18 -7.92
C VAL A 77 -1.02 20.93 -8.71
N LEU A 78 -0.99 21.18 -10.02
CA LEU A 78 -2.12 21.10 -10.94
C LEU A 78 -2.44 19.68 -11.44
N ASP A 79 -1.55 18.68 -11.32
CA ASP A 79 -1.77 17.32 -11.86
C ASP A 79 -1.98 16.23 -10.78
N LYS A 80 -2.29 16.65 -9.53
CA LYS A 80 -2.62 15.73 -8.43
C LYS A 80 -3.81 14.80 -8.70
N GLN A 81 -4.63 15.11 -9.71
CA GLN A 81 -5.84 14.33 -10.02
C GLN A 81 -5.59 13.11 -10.90
N GLN A 82 -4.39 12.95 -11.48
CA GLN A 82 -4.09 11.83 -12.39
C GLN A 82 -3.03 10.86 -11.86
N GLN A 83 -2.50 11.09 -10.65
CA GLN A 83 -1.60 10.12 -10.05
C GLN A 83 -2.35 8.83 -9.74
N PRO A 84 -1.79 7.66 -10.07
CA PRO A 84 -2.40 6.38 -9.73
C PRO A 84 -2.52 6.27 -8.20
N CYS A 85 -3.61 5.72 -7.71
CA CYS A 85 -3.80 5.44 -6.29
C CYS A 85 -3.89 3.93 -6.06
N ILE A 86 -3.30 3.46 -4.96
CA ILE A 86 -3.46 2.07 -4.51
C ILE A 86 -4.33 2.08 -3.25
N ALA A 87 -5.48 1.41 -3.31
CA ALA A 87 -6.38 1.26 -2.18
C ALA A 87 -6.10 -0.05 -1.43
N ALA A 88 -5.73 0.04 -0.14
CA ALA A 88 -5.54 -1.14 0.71
C ALA A 88 -6.65 -1.25 1.76
N HIS A 89 -7.23 -2.44 1.92
CA HIS A 89 -8.25 -2.67 2.95
C HIS A 89 -8.17 -4.05 3.62
N CYS A 90 -8.88 -4.17 4.75
CA CYS A 90 -9.21 -5.44 5.38
C CYS A 90 -10.68 -5.42 5.81
N VAL A 91 -11.29 -6.60 5.92
CA VAL A 91 -12.70 -6.81 6.32
C VAL A 91 -13.02 -6.25 7.70
N ALA A 92 -12.19 -6.52 8.72
CA ALA A 92 -12.50 -6.17 10.12
C ALA A 92 -12.02 -4.77 10.54
N GLY A 93 -11.31 -4.05 9.66
CA GLY A 93 -10.76 -2.73 9.99
C GLY A 93 -9.66 -2.72 11.08
N LEU A 94 -9.15 -3.88 11.48
CA LEU A 94 -8.24 -4.12 12.63
C LEU A 94 -6.73 -3.91 12.36
N GLY A 95 -6.38 -3.21 11.27
CA GLY A 95 -5.05 -2.62 11.15
C GLY A 95 -4.03 -3.33 10.24
N ARG A 96 -4.41 -4.37 9.48
CA ARG A 96 -3.51 -5.02 8.51
C ARG A 96 -3.05 -4.08 7.39
N ALA A 97 -3.99 -3.42 6.71
CA ALA A 97 -3.69 -2.48 5.63
C ALA A 97 -2.82 -1.28 6.10
N PRO A 98 -3.10 -0.64 7.25
CA PRO A 98 -2.21 0.39 7.82
C PRO A 98 -0.75 -0.05 8.01
N VAL A 99 -0.47 -1.33 8.28
CA VAL A 99 0.92 -1.82 8.41
C VAL A 99 1.65 -1.79 7.07
N LEU A 100 0.99 -2.15 5.96
CA LEU A 100 1.58 -2.06 4.62
C LEU A 100 1.88 -0.60 4.25
N VAL A 101 0.94 0.31 4.56
CA VAL A 101 1.15 1.75 4.35
C VAL A 101 2.33 2.27 5.17
N ALA A 102 2.46 1.85 6.44
CA ALA A 102 3.59 2.23 7.27
C ALA A 102 4.93 1.74 6.69
N ILE A 103 4.98 0.48 6.21
CA ILE A 103 6.17 -0.07 5.54
C ILE A 103 6.55 0.78 4.32
N ALA A 104 5.57 1.16 3.49
CA ALA A 104 5.82 2.01 2.33
C ALA A 104 6.43 3.36 2.72
N LEU A 105 5.85 4.05 3.71
CA LEU A 105 6.37 5.32 4.22
C LEU A 105 7.79 5.17 4.79
N ILE A 106 8.05 4.06 5.49
CA ILE A 106 9.38 3.78 6.03
C ILE A 106 10.37 3.58 4.88
N GLU A 107 10.05 2.77 3.87
CA GLU A 107 10.95 2.56 2.71
C GLU A 107 11.23 3.86 1.94
N GLU A 108 10.24 4.77 1.85
CA GLU A 108 10.39 6.06 1.17
C GLU A 108 11.19 7.12 1.93
N GLY A 109 11.49 6.93 3.22
CA GLY A 109 12.28 7.94 3.94
C GLY A 109 11.79 8.31 5.33
N MET A 110 10.59 7.89 5.73
CA MET A 110 10.03 8.22 7.03
C MET A 110 10.64 7.35 8.15
N GLU A 111 10.77 7.90 9.36
CA GLU A 111 11.11 7.10 10.53
C GLU A 111 9.94 6.22 10.95
N PRO A 112 10.17 5.02 11.51
CA PRO A 112 9.07 4.12 11.89
C PRO A 112 8.05 4.75 12.83
N LEU A 113 8.50 5.48 13.86
CA LEU A 113 7.60 6.13 14.82
C LEU A 113 6.76 7.23 14.17
N ASP A 114 7.38 8.03 13.29
CA ASP A 114 6.69 9.09 12.54
C ASP A 114 5.68 8.51 11.57
N SER A 115 5.99 7.40 10.89
CA SER A 115 5.04 6.72 10.00
C SER A 115 3.80 6.24 10.73
N ILE A 116 3.96 5.71 11.94
CA ILE A 116 2.86 5.26 12.79
C ILE A 116 2.05 6.47 13.26
N ALA A 117 2.71 7.55 13.70
CA ALA A 117 2.07 8.77 14.16
C ALA A 117 1.26 9.43 13.04
N PHE A 118 1.82 9.51 11.83
CA PHE A 118 1.17 10.03 10.64
C PHE A 118 -0.12 9.26 10.33
N ILE A 119 -0.05 7.93 10.26
CA ILE A 119 -1.22 7.08 9.99
C ILE A 119 -2.27 7.20 11.10
N ARG A 120 -1.85 7.27 12.37
CA ARG A 120 -2.76 7.45 13.51
C ARG A 120 -3.41 8.84 13.54
N SER A 121 -2.77 9.86 12.96
CA SER A 121 -3.37 11.19 12.80
C SER A 121 -4.58 11.16 11.86
N LEU A 122 -4.52 10.33 10.81
CA LEU A 122 -5.60 10.13 9.84
C LEU A 122 -6.67 9.16 10.35
N ARG A 123 -6.26 8.11 11.08
CA ARG A 123 -7.16 7.13 11.67
C ARG A 123 -6.63 6.62 13.00
N LYS A 124 -7.17 7.14 14.10
CA LYS A 124 -6.84 6.70 15.46
C LYS A 124 -7.08 5.19 15.63
N GLY A 125 -6.17 4.51 16.33
CA GLY A 125 -6.30 3.08 16.63
C GLY A 125 -6.07 2.13 15.44
N SER A 126 -5.57 2.62 14.30
CA SER A 126 -5.33 1.84 13.08
C SER A 126 -4.19 0.81 13.15
N ILE A 127 -3.30 0.91 14.15
CA ILE A 127 -2.15 0.02 14.34
C ILE A 127 -2.14 -0.45 15.80
N ASN A 128 -2.18 -1.77 16.02
CA ASN A 128 -2.19 -2.36 17.36
C ASN A 128 -0.79 -2.49 17.95
N ASN A 129 -0.68 -2.88 19.23
CA ASN A 129 0.60 -2.95 19.96
C ASN A 129 1.59 -3.98 19.40
N ARG A 130 1.12 -5.10 18.83
CA ARG A 130 1.99 -6.12 18.22
C ARG A 130 2.60 -5.59 16.92
N GLN A 131 1.77 -4.95 16.10
CA GLN A 131 2.18 -4.32 14.85
C GLN A 131 3.11 -3.12 15.07
N LEU A 132 2.85 -2.33 16.12
CA LEU A 132 3.72 -1.23 16.53
C LEU A 132 5.13 -1.73 16.84
N LYS A 133 5.27 -2.77 17.68
CA LYS A 133 6.57 -3.38 17.99
C LYS A 133 7.28 -3.92 16.74
N TYR A 134 6.52 -4.47 15.79
CA TYR A 134 7.10 -4.92 14.52
C TYR A 134 7.65 -3.75 13.71
N LEU A 135 6.86 -2.69 13.54
CA LEU A 135 7.24 -1.50 12.77
C LEU A 135 8.41 -0.75 13.38
N GLU A 136 8.47 -0.63 14.72
CA GLU A 136 9.62 -0.04 15.44
C GLU A 136 10.96 -0.72 15.10
N ASN A 137 10.92 -2.03 14.88
CA ASN A 137 12.11 -2.83 14.53
C ASN A 137 12.29 -3.03 13.03
N TYR A 138 11.36 -2.51 12.21
CA TYR A 138 11.44 -2.63 10.76
C TYR A 138 12.58 -1.77 10.24
N LYS A 139 13.50 -2.39 9.50
CA LYS A 139 14.60 -1.70 8.83
C LYS A 139 14.33 -1.68 7.33
N ARG A 140 14.53 -0.50 6.73
CA ARG A 140 14.51 -0.33 5.28
C ARG A 140 15.35 -1.39 4.61
N ARG A 141 14.81 -2.00 3.57
CA ARG A 141 15.51 -3.02 2.82
C ARG A 141 16.36 -2.32 1.76
N LYS A 142 17.69 -2.45 1.85
CA LYS A 142 18.55 -2.14 0.69
C LYS A 142 18.16 -3.13 -0.41
N ARG A 143 17.46 -2.68 -1.44
CA ARG A 143 17.12 -3.54 -2.59
C ARG A 143 18.41 -3.97 -3.28
N SER A 144 18.86 -5.20 -3.00
CA SER A 144 19.75 -5.91 -3.91
C SER A 144 18.89 -6.30 -5.09
N SER A 145 19.16 -5.72 -6.25
CA SER A 145 18.62 -6.14 -7.54
C SER A 145 19.08 -7.57 -7.85
N VAL A 146 18.51 -8.58 -7.20
CA VAL A 146 18.81 -9.99 -7.49
C VAL A 146 17.53 -10.79 -7.37
N SER A 147 16.94 -11.05 -8.54
CA SER A 147 16.01 -12.16 -8.76
C SER A 147 16.58 -13.43 -8.14
N CYS A 148 15.83 -14.08 -7.27
CA CYS A 148 16.07 -15.47 -6.95
C CYS A 148 14.75 -16.15 -6.55
N CYS A 149 14.01 -16.56 -7.56
CA CYS A 149 13.17 -17.75 -7.46
C CYS A 149 14.12 -18.94 -7.50
N ILE A 150 14.21 -19.72 -6.42
CA ILE A 150 14.73 -21.09 -6.51
C ILE A 150 13.52 -22.01 -6.56
N SER A 151 13.53 -22.85 -7.59
CA SER A 151 12.54 -23.85 -7.99
C SER A 151 12.30 -24.93 -6.94
#